data_AF-A0A2E7FZU3-F1
#
_entry.id   AF-A0A2E7FZU3-F1
#
_cell.length_a   1.000
_cell.length_b   1.000
_cell.length_c   1.000
_cell.angle_alpha   90.00
_cell.angle_beta   90.00
_cell.angle_gamma   90.00
#
_symmetry.space_group_name_H-M   'P 1'
#
loop_
_entity.id
_entity.type
_entity.pdbx_description
1 polymer ?
#
loop_
_entity_poly.entity_id
_entity_poly.type
_entity_poly.pdbx_seq_one_letter_code
_entity_poly.pdbx_strand_id
1 'polypeptide(L)' 'MATSEARWKGDLSKAQMLLAAIDADDPDLFDCSIIDHGNGVGEIVIRVECDDIASMQSIMDDILACISAAEVSLQAIEN' A
#
# COMPACT_ATOMS: atom_id res chain seq x y z
N MET A 1 5.41 12.78 17.31
CA MET A 1 4.81 12.68 15.97
C MET A 1 5.86 12.19 15.00
N ALA A 2 5.69 10.96 14.52
CA ALA A 2 6.50 10.30 13.52
C ALA A 2 5.67 10.18 12.23
N THR A 3 6.35 10.26 11.08
CA THR A 3 5.72 10.16 9.77
C THR A 3 6.55 9.28 8.85
N SER A 4 5.91 8.40 8.10
CA SER A 4 6.57 7.57 7.08
C SER A 4 5.77 7.52 5.79
N GLU A 5 6.46 7.31 4.68
CA GLU A 5 5.85 7.15 3.36
C GLU A 5 6.44 5.91 2.68
N ALA A 6 5.57 5.02 2.19
CA ALA A 6 5.93 3.98 1.24
C ALA A 6 5.42 4.32 -0.15
N ARG A 7 6.21 3.95 -1.15
CA ARG A 7 5.86 4.09 -2.56
C ARG A 7 6.11 2.77 -3.28
N TRP A 8 5.09 2.30 -3.99
CA TRP A 8 5.20 1.17 -4.90
C TRP A 8 4.82 1.62 -6.30
N LYS A 9 5.55 1.18 -7.32
CA LYS A 9 5.31 1.57 -8.71
C LYS A 9 5.28 0.33 -9.60
N GLY A 10 4.24 0.24 -10.44
CA GLY A 10 4.04 -0.90 -11.32
C GLY A 10 2.85 -0.69 -12.25
N ASP A 11 2.23 -1.79 -12.67
CA ASP A 11 1.05 -1.74 -13.54
C ASP A 11 -0.13 -1.07 -12.80
N LEU A 12 -0.86 -0.17 -13.49
CA LEU A 12 -1.98 0.58 -12.92
C LEU A 12 -3.11 -0.35 -12.46
N SER A 13 -3.40 -1.42 -13.21
CA SER A 13 -4.38 -2.42 -12.83
C SER A 13 -3.97 -3.14 -11.54
N LYS A 14 -2.69 -3.49 -11.40
CA LYS A 14 -2.14 -4.09 -10.18
C LYS A 14 -2.21 -3.12 -9.02
N ALA A 15 -1.88 -1.84 -9.25
CA ALA A 15 -1.99 -0.80 -8.23
C ALA A 15 -3.41 -0.71 -7.65
N GLN A 16 -4.43 -0.72 -8.52
CA GLN A 16 -5.84 -0.69 -8.12
C GLN A 16 -6.25 -1.93 -7.31
N MET A 17 -5.79 -3.11 -7.72
CA MET A 17 -6.09 -4.35 -7.01
C MET A 17 -5.40 -4.43 -5.64
N LEU A 18 -4.14 -4.02 -5.55
CA LEU A 18 -3.39 -3.96 -4.30
C LEU A 18 -4.02 -2.96 -3.33
N LEU A 19 -4.42 -1.78 -3.82
CA LEU A 19 -5.12 -0.78 -2.99
C LEU A 19 -6.43 -1.34 -2.42
N ALA A 20 -7.24 -1.99 -3.26
CA ALA A 20 -8.51 -2.59 -2.83
C ALA A 20 -8.32 -3.70 -1.78
N ALA A 21 -7.15 -4.35 -1.73
CA ALA A 21 -6.85 -5.36 -0.73
C ALA A 21 -6.50 -4.76 0.64
N ILE A 22 -5.88 -3.57 0.68
CA ILE A 22 -5.47 -2.91 1.93
C ILE A 22 -6.50 -1.92 2.49
N ASP A 23 -7.32 -1.31 1.63
CA ASP A 23 -8.41 -0.39 2.03
C ASP A 23 -9.49 -1.10 2.87
N ALA A 24 -9.55 -2.44 2.79
CA ALA A 24 -10.50 -3.25 3.53
C ALA A 24 -10.14 -3.41 5.03
N ASP A 25 -8.88 -3.25 5.42
CA ASP A 25 -8.42 -3.62 6.76
C ASP A 25 -8.43 -2.46 7.76
N ASP A 26 -7.88 -1.27 7.46
CA ASP A 26 -7.76 -0.19 8.46
C ASP A 26 -7.67 1.25 7.87
N PRO A 27 -8.80 1.84 7.41
CA PRO A 27 -8.80 3.16 6.75
C PRO A 27 -8.44 4.34 7.69
N ASP A 28 -8.49 4.16 9.01
CA ASP A 28 -8.22 5.23 9.98
C ASP A 28 -6.73 5.32 10.39
N LEU A 29 -5.90 4.34 10.00
CA LEU A 29 -4.49 4.26 10.44
C LEU A 29 -3.48 4.81 9.42
N PHE A 30 -3.87 4.96 8.15
CA PHE A 30 -3.00 5.44 7.09
C PHE A 30 -3.78 6.10 5.96
N ASP A 31 -3.13 7.02 5.24
CA ASP A 31 -3.65 7.59 4.00
C ASP A 31 -3.04 6.85 2.81
N CYS A 32 -3.86 6.49 1.83
CA CYS A 32 -3.41 5.78 0.64
C CYS A 32 -4.02 6.36 -0.62
N SER A 33 -3.20 6.53 -1.66
CA SER A 33 -3.64 7.05 -2.96
C SER A 33 -2.90 6.41 -4.12
N ILE A 34 -3.55 6.39 -5.29
CA ILE A 34 -2.92 5.99 -6.55
C ILE A 34 -2.65 7.23 -7.40
N ILE A 35 -1.42 7.34 -7.89
CA ILE A 35 -0.99 8.30 -8.90
C ILE A 35 -0.88 7.57 -10.24
N ASP A 36 -1.69 7.97 -11.23
CA ASP A 36 -1.58 7.50 -12.61
C ASP A 36 -0.49 8.30 -13.35
N HIS A 37 0.56 7.62 -13.77
CA HIS A 37 1.67 8.21 -14.54
C HIS A 37 1.47 8.13 -16.06
N GLY A 38 0.35 7.56 -16.51
CA GLY A 38 0.05 7.26 -17.90
C GLY A 38 0.72 5.97 -18.38
N ASN A 39 0.37 5.55 -19.60
CA ASN A 39 0.87 4.32 -20.24
C ASN A 39 0.67 3.03 -19.41
N GLY A 40 -0.39 2.99 -18.60
CA GLY A 40 -0.68 1.84 -17.75
C GLY A 40 0.22 1.72 -16.52
N VAL A 41 0.96 2.76 -16.15
CA VAL A 41 1.83 2.78 -14.96
C VAL A 41 1.14 3.51 -13.81
N GLY A 42 0.96 2.83 -12.69
CA GLY A 42 0.45 3.40 -11.44
C GLY A 42 1.51 3.43 -10.34
N GLU A 43 1.37 4.37 -9.42
CA GLU A 43 2.14 4.44 -8.18
C GLU A 43 1.17 4.47 -6.98
N ILE A 44 1.37 3.58 -6.01
CA ILE A 44 0.69 3.62 -4.72
C ILE A 44 1.54 4.46 -3.78
N VAL A 45 0.93 5.43 -3.12
CA VAL A 45 1.55 6.24 -2.06
C VAL A 45 0.81 5.99 -0.76
N ILE A 46 1.52 5.46 0.23
CA ILE A 46 0.99 5.14 1.56
C ILE A 46 1.67 6.07 2.56
N ARG A 47 0.89 6.76 3.37
CA ARG A 47 1.38 7.68 4.40
C ARG A 47 0.84 7.29 5.75
N VAL A 48 1.74 7.20 6.72
CA VAL A 48 1.41 6.88 8.11
C VAL A 48 1.87 8.05 8.97
N GLU A 49 0.99 8.51 9.85
CA GLU A 49 1.27 9.53 10.85
C GLU A 49 0.84 9.03 12.23
N CYS A 50 1.74 9.06 13.21
CA CYS A 50 1.44 8.56 14.57
C CYS A 50 2.30 9.26 15.63
N ASP A 51 2.04 8.99 16.90
CA ASP A 51 2.69 9.71 18.01
C ASP A 51 4.16 9.33 18.22
N ASP A 52 4.52 8.06 18.02
CA ASP A 52 5.86 7.51 18.22
C ASP A 52 6.32 6.53 17.11
N ILE A 53 7.63 6.27 17.08
CA ILE A 53 8.28 5.42 16.07
C ILE A 53 7.85 3.94 16.17
N ALA A 54 7.54 3.45 17.38
CA ALA A 54 7.20 2.04 17.57
C ALA A 54 5.83 1.72 16.97
N SER A 55 4.84 2.60 17.19
CA SER A 55 3.55 2.52 16.50
C SER A 55 3.71 2.62 14.98
N MET A 56 4.54 3.54 14.49
CA MET A 56 4.80 3.70 13.06
C MET A 56 5.34 2.40 12.45
N GLN A 57 6.32 1.79 13.12
CA GLN A 57 6.92 0.54 12.68
C GLN A 57 5.88 -0.57 12.60
N SER A 58 5.06 -0.75 13.65
CA SER A 58 4.02 -1.78 13.67
C SER A 58 3.02 -1.60 12.53
N ILE A 59 2.49 -0.39 12.36
CA ILE A 59 1.52 -0.06 11.30
C ILE A 59 2.15 -0.32 9.92
N MET A 60 3.38 0.12 9.72
CA MET A 60 4.09 -0.06 8.46
C MET A 60 4.36 -1.54 8.15
N ASP A 61 4.81 -2.31 9.14
CA ASP A 61 5.08 -3.74 8.98
C ASP A 61 3.80 -4.51 8.61
N ASP A 62 2.66 -4.18 9.24
CA ASP A 62 1.36 -4.77 8.95
C ASP A 62 0.89 -4.45 7.52
N ILE A 63 0.93 -3.17 7.12
CA ILE A 63 0.53 -2.74 5.75
C ILE A 63 1.41 -3.41 4.69
N LEU A 64 2.73 -3.40 4.87
CA LEU A 64 3.67 -3.99 3.92
C LEU A 64 3.48 -5.50 3.79
N ALA A 65 3.14 -6.19 4.89
CA ALA A 65 2.82 -7.61 4.87
C ALA A 65 1.55 -7.90 4.05
N CYS A 66 0.49 -7.11 4.23
CA CYS A 66 -0.76 -7.25 3.46
C CYS A 66 -0.54 -7.02 1.96
N ILE A 67 0.23 -5.99 1.58
CA ILE A 67 0.54 -5.70 0.17
C ILE A 67 1.32 -6.87 -0.45
N SER A 68 2.34 -7.36 0.25
CA SER A 68 3.15 -8.50 -0.20
C SER A 68 2.29 -9.75 -0.41
N ALA A 69 1.38 -10.05 0.52
CA ALA A 69 0.46 -11.18 0.40
C ALA A 69 -0.53 -11.01 -0.77
N ALA A 70 -1.06 -9.81 -0.98
CA ALA A 70 -1.94 -9.50 -2.10
C ALA A 70 -1.21 -9.60 -3.45
N GLU A 71 0.03 -9.14 -3.53
CA GLU A 71 0.87 -9.20 -4.74
C GLU A 71 1.16 -10.65 -5.15
N VAL A 72 1.54 -11.51 -4.19
CA VAL A 72 1.76 -12.95 -4.43
C VAL A 72 0.46 -13.63 -4.86
N SER A 73 -0.65 -13.30 -4.22
CA SER A 73 -1.97 -13.87 -4.55
C SER A 73 -2.41 -13.47 -5.96
N LEU A 74 -2.14 -12.22 -6.37
CA LEU A 74 -2.42 -11.75 -7.73
C LEU A 74 -1.55 -12.47 -8.76
N GLN A 75 -0.26 -12.61 -8.48
CA GLN A 75 0.67 -13.34 -9.34
C GLN A 75 0.28 -14.82 -9.52
N ALA A 76 -0.35 -15.44 -8.52
CA ALA A 76 -0.85 -16.80 -8.62
C ALA A 76 -2.08 -16.95 -9.54
N ILE A 77 -2.86 -15.89 -9.75
CA ILE A 77 -4.04 -15.88 -10.64
C ILE A 77 -3.65 -15.55 -12.08
N GLU A 78 -2.58 -14.77 -12.28
CA GLU A 78 -2.07 -14.39 -13.61
C GLU A 78 -1.21 -15.48 -14.30
N ASN A 79 -0.97 -16.63 -13.66
CA ASN A 79 -0.16 -17.75 -14.18
C ASN A 79 -0.99 -18.95 -14.66
#